data_AF-A0A8J2IK35-F1
#
_entry.id   AF-A0A8J2IK35-F1
#
_cell.length_a   1.000
_cell.length_b   1.000
_cell.length_c   1.000
_cell.angle_alpha   90.00
_cell.angle_beta   90.00
_cell.angle_gamma   90.00
#
_symmetry.space_group_name_H-M   'P 1'
#
loop_
_entity.id
_entity.type
_entity.pdbx_description
1 polymer ?
#
loop_
_entity_poly.entity_id
_entity_poly.type
_entity_poly.pdbx_seq_one_letter_code
_entity_poly.pdbx_strand_id
1 'polypeptide(L)'
;MILVSLLVMLLSPILIFAKSVPRAEDAKIHSQHTVCLSYQGSNRGVVTFNDPKENDVFDYAIVTKYTTYYPNALVHALVFNRFSTLLLDNDKMCGWRKVKSVYGSLGLDFHNHRGDIYWKYSDSAHISTSNGQTPSQESIDRISRILTDNPPAGDAYMFCAIILAWTTSLLGYILFMILLMTCIRKTDRNANESRDKEVDEGIELASIKAPDTDSLVGTTAAATPLDDVKHVYTSPHPGSLTSNDTTCFDPLPTYSRQGQGCGATFHNVRLS
;
A
#
# COMPACT_ATOMS: atom_id res chain seq x y z
N MET A 1 -3.04 21.64 22.23
CA MET A 1 -2.49 20.42 22.87
C MET A 1 -2.85 19.13 22.12
N ILE A 2 -4.11 18.93 21.70
CA ILE A 2 -4.54 17.69 21.00
C ILE A 2 -3.73 17.42 19.71
N LEU A 3 -3.43 18.44 18.90
CA LEU A 3 -2.65 18.29 17.66
C LEU A 3 -1.21 17.81 17.91
N VAL A 4 -0.58 18.28 18.99
CA VAL A 4 0.77 17.89 19.39
C VAL A 4 0.77 16.46 19.92
N SER A 5 -0.22 16.07 20.73
CA SER A 5 -0.39 14.68 21.17
C SER A 5 -0.66 13.73 20.00
N LEU A 6 -1.42 14.15 18.99
CA LEU A 6 -1.67 13.35 17.79
C LEU A 6 -0.39 13.19 16.95
N LEU A 7 0.38 14.26 16.78
CA LEU A 7 1.67 14.23 16.08
C LEU A 7 2.68 13.32 16.80
N VAL A 8 2.74 13.40 18.14
CA VAL A 8 3.59 12.54 18.98
C VAL A 8 3.12 11.08 18.94
N MET A 9 1.81 10.81 18.88
CA MET A 9 1.25 9.46 18.71
C MET A 9 1.46 8.90 17.30
N LEU A 10 1.53 9.74 16.25
CA LEU A 10 1.84 9.31 14.89
C LEU A 10 3.33 9.08 14.66
N LEU A 11 4.19 9.77 15.42
CA LEU A 11 5.65 9.61 15.38
C LEU A 11 6.16 8.54 16.37
N SER A 12 5.35 8.15 17.37
CA SER A 12 5.72 7.12 18.36
C SER A 12 5.91 5.68 17.83
N PRO A 13 5.27 5.18 16.75
CA PRO A 13 5.53 3.80 16.30
C PRO A 13 6.97 3.61 15.84
N ILE A 14 7.68 4.68 15.46
CA ILE A 14 9.10 4.62 15.07
C ILE A 14 9.98 4.22 16.27
N LEU A 15 9.55 4.54 17.51
CA LEU A 15 10.28 4.20 18.74
C LEU A 15 10.00 2.78 19.25
N ILE A 16 8.88 2.16 18.86
CA ILE A 16 8.47 0.83 19.37
C ILE A 16 9.22 -0.31 18.66
N PHE A 17 9.67 -0.10 17.42
CA PHE A 17 10.47 -1.09 16.69
C PHE A 17 11.94 -1.18 17.14
N ALA A 18 12.39 -0.30 18.04
CA ALA A 18 13.77 -0.30 18.56
C ALA A 18 14.00 -1.29 19.71
N LYS A 19 12.96 -1.96 20.23
CA LYS A 19 13.07 -2.77 21.45
C LYS A 19 12.99 -4.26 21.14
N SER A 20 14.16 -4.83 20.82
CA SER A 20 14.59 -6.25 21.02
C SER A 20 15.36 -6.81 19.82
N VAL A 21 16.55 -6.26 19.56
CA VAL A 21 17.56 -7.01 18.79
C VAL A 21 18.56 -7.57 19.80
N PRO A 22 18.80 -8.89 19.83
CA PRO A 22 19.81 -9.51 20.67
C PRO A 22 21.16 -8.84 20.42
N ARG A 23 21.82 -8.45 21.51
CA ARG A 23 23.15 -7.86 21.53
C ARG A 23 24.13 -8.80 20.82
N ALA A 24 24.87 -8.27 19.85
CA ALA A 24 25.87 -8.98 19.07
C ALA A 24 27.15 -9.26 19.89
N GLU A 25 27.01 -9.87 21.07
CA GLU A 25 28.14 -10.33 21.87
C GLU A 25 28.26 -11.85 21.71
N ASP A 26 29.47 -12.27 21.35
CA ASP A 26 29.95 -13.64 21.12
C ASP A 26 29.50 -14.32 19.81
N ALA A 27 30.17 -13.92 18.72
CA ALA A 27 30.44 -14.80 17.58
C ALA A 27 31.36 -15.98 18.00
N LYS A 28 30.94 -16.77 19.00
CA LYS A 28 31.42 -18.14 19.17
C LYS A 28 31.02 -18.88 17.91
N ILE A 29 32.04 -19.32 17.17
CA ILE A 29 32.02 -20.20 16.00
C ILE A 29 30.81 -21.12 16.13
N HIS A 30 29.70 -20.71 15.52
CA HIS A 30 28.47 -21.48 15.56
C HIS A 30 28.80 -22.79 14.85
N SER A 31 28.67 -23.90 15.58
CA SER A 31 28.63 -25.23 15.00
C SER A 31 27.83 -25.15 13.70
N GLN A 32 28.39 -25.59 12.58
CA GLN A 32 27.77 -25.56 11.25
C GLN A 32 26.42 -26.28 11.29
N HIS A 33 25.38 -25.60 11.77
CA HIS A 33 24.08 -26.19 11.94
C HIS A 33 23.44 -26.20 10.56
N THR A 34 23.06 -27.39 10.13
CA THR A 34 22.30 -27.58 8.91
C THR A 34 20.88 -27.10 9.19
N VAL A 35 20.37 -26.14 8.41
CA VAL A 35 19.04 -25.55 8.59
C VAL A 35 18.16 -25.85 7.37
N CYS A 36 16.84 -25.82 7.58
CA CYS A 36 15.90 -25.69 6.47
C CYS A 36 15.38 -24.26 6.38
N LEU A 37 15.40 -23.73 5.16
CA LEU A 37 14.95 -22.39 4.83
C LEU A 37 13.43 -22.22 5.04
N SER A 38 12.65 -23.30 4.90
CA SER A 38 11.20 -23.28 5.14
C SER A 38 10.81 -22.88 6.57
N TYR A 39 11.63 -23.21 7.57
CA TYR A 39 11.36 -22.86 8.97
C TYR A 39 11.61 -21.38 9.30
N GLN A 40 12.19 -20.60 8.40
CA GLN A 40 12.51 -19.21 8.69
C GLN A 40 11.31 -18.25 8.59
N GLY A 41 10.12 -18.77 8.30
CA GLY A 41 8.84 -18.06 8.29
C GLY A 41 8.53 -17.40 6.94
N SER A 42 7.25 -17.13 6.68
CA SER A 42 6.76 -16.48 5.45
C SER A 42 7.26 -15.06 5.21
N ASN A 43 7.95 -14.49 6.19
CA ASN A 43 8.36 -13.08 6.20
C ASN A 43 9.84 -12.88 5.83
N ARG A 44 10.45 -13.84 5.12
CA ARG A 44 11.83 -13.73 4.62
C ARG A 44 11.89 -13.94 3.12
N GLY A 45 12.65 -13.09 2.45
CA GLY A 45 13.02 -13.29 1.05
C GLY A 45 14.19 -14.27 0.96
N VAL A 46 14.11 -15.21 0.02
CA VAL A 46 15.17 -16.18 -0.26
C VAL A 46 15.54 -16.07 -1.74
N VAL A 47 16.83 -15.91 -2.01
CA VAL A 47 17.37 -15.89 -3.37
C VAL A 47 18.40 -17.00 -3.50
N THR A 48 18.15 -17.97 -4.37
CA THR A 48 19.04 -19.12 -4.62
C THR A 48 19.77 -18.98 -5.94
N PHE A 49 21.03 -19.40 -5.97
CA PHE A 49 21.91 -19.26 -7.12
C PHE A 49 23.12 -20.19 -7.00
N ASN A 50 23.87 -20.38 -8.08
CA ASN A 50 25.16 -21.07 -8.11
C ASN A 50 26.26 -20.15 -8.68
N ASP A 51 27.53 -20.47 -8.40
CA ASP A 51 28.68 -19.81 -9.04
C ASP A 51 29.27 -20.73 -10.12
N PRO A 52 29.18 -20.36 -11.41
CA PRO A 52 29.79 -21.13 -12.49
C PRO A 52 31.31 -21.32 -12.33
N LYS A 53 31.99 -20.43 -11.59
CA LYS A 53 33.43 -20.57 -11.30
C LYS A 53 33.74 -21.76 -10.40
N GLU A 54 32.78 -22.20 -9.59
CA GLU A 54 32.92 -23.37 -8.72
C GLU A 54 32.32 -24.63 -9.37
N ASN A 55 32.20 -24.66 -10.70
CA ASN A 55 31.67 -25.78 -11.48
C ASN A 55 30.29 -26.26 -11.00
N ASP A 56 29.46 -25.33 -10.50
CA ASP A 56 28.13 -25.61 -9.95
C ASP A 56 28.12 -26.68 -8.83
N VAL A 57 29.25 -26.88 -8.13
CA VAL A 57 29.37 -27.85 -7.03
C VAL A 57 28.53 -27.43 -5.82
N PHE A 58 28.34 -26.12 -5.64
CA PHE A 58 27.60 -25.55 -4.53
C PHE A 58 26.41 -24.73 -4.99
N ASP A 59 25.30 -24.93 -4.31
CA ASP A 59 24.17 -24.02 -4.31
C ASP A 59 24.35 -23.02 -3.18
N TYR A 60 24.09 -21.75 -3.46
CA TYR A 60 24.04 -20.67 -2.48
C TYR A 60 22.62 -20.17 -2.29
N ALA A 61 22.37 -19.64 -1.10
CA ALA A 61 21.16 -18.90 -0.82
C ALA A 61 21.51 -17.62 -0.06
N ILE A 62 20.86 -16.52 -0.43
CA ILE A 62 20.78 -15.33 0.41
C ILE A 62 19.41 -15.34 1.06
N VAL A 63 19.38 -15.32 2.40
CA VAL A 63 18.15 -15.11 3.15
C VAL A 63 18.14 -13.72 3.74
N THR A 64 17.06 -13.00 3.50
CA THR A 64 16.92 -11.61 3.90
C THR A 64 15.54 -11.35 4.49
N LYS A 65 15.42 -10.33 5.35
CA LYS A 65 14.15 -9.93 5.96
C LYS A 65 13.23 -9.16 4.99
N TYR A 66 13.77 -8.71 3.86
CA TYR A 66 13.04 -7.97 2.84
C TYR A 66 12.38 -8.96 1.88
N THR A 67 11.07 -8.86 1.70
CA THR A 67 10.29 -9.85 0.94
C THR A 67 9.82 -9.35 -0.42
N THR A 68 9.82 -8.03 -0.65
CA THR A 68 9.10 -7.43 -1.78
C THR A 68 10.04 -7.05 -2.93
N TYR A 69 10.91 -6.05 -2.73
CA TYR A 69 11.72 -5.52 -3.83
C TYR A 69 13.15 -6.01 -3.80
N TYR A 70 13.74 -6.07 -2.61
CA TYR A 70 15.15 -6.40 -2.45
C TYR A 70 15.55 -7.77 -3.01
N PRO A 71 14.79 -8.87 -2.83
CA PRO A 71 15.13 -10.15 -3.44
C PRO A 71 15.26 -10.06 -4.97
N ASN A 72 14.36 -9.32 -5.63
CA ASN A 72 14.41 -9.13 -7.09
C ASN A 72 15.63 -8.31 -7.52
N ALA A 73 15.94 -7.24 -6.77
CA ALA A 73 17.15 -6.46 -7.03
C ALA A 73 18.42 -7.32 -6.88
N LEU A 74 18.47 -8.20 -5.88
CA LEU A 74 19.57 -9.14 -5.68
C LEU A 74 19.68 -10.16 -6.82
N VAL A 75 18.57 -10.70 -7.32
CA VAL A 75 18.54 -11.58 -8.50
C VAL A 75 19.22 -10.89 -9.69
N HIS A 76 18.86 -9.64 -9.99
CA HIS A 76 19.50 -8.90 -11.07
C HIS A 76 20.98 -8.61 -10.81
N ALA A 77 21.35 -8.25 -9.58
CA ALA A 77 22.75 -8.01 -9.21
C ALA A 77 23.61 -9.28 -9.33
N LEU A 78 23.07 -10.45 -8.96
CA LEU A 78 23.72 -11.75 -9.10
C LEU A 78 23.92 -12.11 -10.57
N VAL A 79 22.88 -11.97 -11.41
CA VAL A 79 22.97 -12.22 -12.86
C VAL A 79 23.98 -11.28 -13.52
N PHE A 80 23.99 -9.99 -13.15
CA PHE A 80 24.99 -9.03 -13.63
C PHE A 80 26.42 -9.46 -13.26
N ASN A 81 26.58 -10.07 -12.08
CA ASN A 81 27.83 -10.68 -11.63
C ASN A 81 28.02 -12.13 -12.12
N ARG A 82 27.34 -12.57 -13.19
CA ARG A 82 27.56 -13.89 -13.81
C ARG A 82 27.29 -15.09 -12.89
N PHE A 83 26.48 -14.93 -11.84
CA PHE A 83 25.91 -16.07 -11.11
C PHE A 83 24.67 -16.59 -11.84
N SER A 84 24.39 -17.89 -11.77
CA SER A 84 23.14 -18.44 -12.33
C SER A 84 22.10 -18.57 -11.24
N THR A 85 20.94 -17.95 -11.44
CA THR A 85 19.85 -17.98 -10.47
C THR A 85 19.07 -19.27 -10.58
N LEU A 86 18.70 -19.85 -9.44
CA LEU A 86 17.99 -21.11 -9.35
C LEU A 86 16.59 -20.87 -8.79
N LEU A 87 15.60 -21.58 -9.32
CA LEU A 87 14.27 -21.64 -8.70
C LEU A 87 14.34 -22.64 -7.54
N LEU A 88 14.08 -22.19 -6.32
CA LEU A 88 14.08 -23.06 -5.16
C LEU A 88 12.81 -23.90 -5.13
N ASP A 89 12.95 -25.20 -5.33
CA ASP A 89 11.88 -26.16 -5.11
C ASP A 89 11.67 -26.41 -3.60
N ASN A 90 10.43 -26.69 -3.19
CA ASN A 90 10.07 -26.94 -1.80
C ASN A 90 10.85 -28.13 -1.21
N ASP A 91 11.13 -29.14 -2.04
CA ASP A 91 11.86 -30.35 -1.63
C ASP A 91 13.35 -30.07 -1.36
N LYS A 92 13.86 -28.91 -1.79
CA LYS A 92 15.26 -28.48 -1.67
C LYS A 92 15.50 -27.44 -0.58
N MET A 93 14.52 -27.22 0.29
CA MET A 93 14.56 -26.22 1.36
C MET A 93 15.49 -26.58 2.53
N CYS A 94 15.87 -27.85 2.69
CA CYS A 94 16.72 -28.33 3.78
C CYS A 94 18.19 -28.51 3.37
N GLY A 95 19.08 -28.66 4.35
CA GLY A 95 20.49 -28.96 4.08
C GLY A 95 21.42 -27.75 4.04
N TRP A 96 20.92 -26.55 4.34
CA TRP A 96 21.67 -25.32 4.18
C TRP A 96 22.57 -25.03 5.36
N ARG A 97 23.79 -24.55 5.11
CA ARG A 97 24.74 -24.12 6.14
C ARG A 97 24.97 -22.63 6.05
N LYS A 98 24.80 -21.93 7.16
CA LYS A 98 25.07 -20.49 7.23
C LYS A 98 26.58 -20.24 7.19
N VAL A 99 27.03 -19.33 6.33
CA VAL A 99 28.44 -18.91 6.23
C VAL A 99 28.66 -17.60 6.97
N LYS A 100 27.90 -16.58 6.59
CA LYS A 100 28.21 -15.19 6.93
C LYS A 100 26.92 -14.37 6.95
N SER A 101 26.80 -13.49 7.94
CA SER A 101 25.78 -12.43 7.94
C SER A 101 26.41 -11.15 7.40
N VAL A 102 25.74 -10.48 6.46
CA VAL A 102 26.22 -9.21 5.89
C VAL A 102 25.40 -8.06 6.44
N TYR A 103 26.10 -7.05 6.96
CA TYR A 103 25.54 -5.82 7.49
C TYR A 103 26.06 -4.63 6.68
N GLY A 104 25.29 -3.54 6.61
CA GLY A 104 25.78 -2.31 5.98
C GLY A 104 26.87 -1.61 6.80
N SER A 105 27.70 -0.80 6.14
CA SER A 105 28.90 -0.15 6.69
C SER A 105 28.64 0.93 7.76
N LEU A 106 27.42 1.47 7.82
CA LEU A 106 27.02 2.45 8.85
C LEU A 106 26.74 1.70 10.17
N GLY A 107 27.80 1.41 10.91
CA GLY A 107 27.87 0.52 12.07
C GLY A 107 27.14 0.93 13.35
N LEU A 108 26.12 1.79 13.26
CA LEU A 108 25.27 2.15 14.41
C LEU A 108 23.86 1.55 14.31
N ASP A 109 23.43 1.10 13.12
CA ASP A 109 22.12 0.49 12.95
C ASP A 109 22.22 -1.04 12.99
N PHE A 110 21.87 -1.62 14.15
CA PHE A 110 21.66 -3.07 14.30
C PHE A 110 20.55 -3.60 13.36
N HIS A 111 19.76 -2.70 12.78
CA HIS A 111 18.73 -3.02 11.80
C HIS A 111 19.26 -3.09 10.35
N ASN A 112 20.54 -2.84 10.11
CA ASN A 112 21.13 -2.80 8.77
C ASN A 112 21.58 -4.18 8.24
N HIS A 113 20.91 -5.25 8.67
CA HIS A 113 21.13 -6.60 8.15
C HIS A 113 20.68 -6.66 6.68
N ARG A 114 21.63 -6.89 5.79
CA ARG A 114 21.41 -7.03 4.33
C ARG A 114 20.91 -8.43 4.01
N GLY A 115 21.56 -9.44 4.60
CA GLY A 115 21.19 -10.83 4.40
C GLY A 115 22.19 -11.78 5.03
N ASP A 116 21.76 -13.03 5.14
CA ASP A 116 22.57 -14.15 5.54
C ASP A 116 22.91 -14.99 4.32
N ILE A 117 24.20 -15.29 4.14
CA ILE A 117 24.69 -16.17 3.08
C ILE A 117 24.69 -17.61 3.60
N TYR A 118 24.04 -18.50 2.86
CA TYR A 118 24.02 -19.93 3.07
C TYR A 118 24.58 -20.65 1.85
N TRP A 119 25.01 -21.89 2.06
CA TRP A 119 25.41 -22.79 0.98
C TRP A 119 24.98 -24.23 1.29
N LYS A 120 24.94 -25.06 0.25
CA LYS A 120 24.85 -26.51 0.32
C LYS A 120 25.48 -27.12 -0.94
N TYR A 121 25.66 -28.43 -0.96
CA TYR A 121 26.06 -29.15 -2.17
C TYR A 121 24.87 -29.28 -3.14
N SER A 122 25.11 -29.03 -4.43
CA SER A 122 24.09 -29.07 -5.47
C SER A 122 23.54 -30.50 -5.67
N ASP A 123 24.44 -31.49 -5.64
CA ASP A 123 24.08 -32.91 -5.66
C ASP A 123 23.88 -33.42 -4.23
N SER A 124 22.70 -33.17 -3.69
CA SER A 124 22.34 -33.50 -2.31
C SER A 124 21.69 -34.88 -2.15
N ALA A 125 21.68 -35.72 -3.21
CA ALA A 125 21.13 -37.08 -3.13
C ALA A 125 21.91 -37.98 -2.16
N HIS A 126 23.20 -37.70 -1.94
CA HIS A 126 24.00 -38.34 -0.92
C HIS A 126 24.88 -37.29 -0.24
N ILE A 127 24.57 -36.98 1.03
CA ILE A 127 25.45 -36.21 1.89
C ILE A 127 26.72 -37.05 2.11
N SER A 128 27.71 -36.91 1.24
CA SER A 128 29.00 -37.56 1.44
C SER A 128 29.69 -36.90 2.63
N THR A 129 29.68 -37.62 3.75
CA THR A 129 30.26 -37.21 5.04
C THR A 129 31.78 -37.02 4.98
N SER A 130 32.47 -37.37 3.88
CA SER A 130 33.92 -37.59 3.92
C SER A 130 34.79 -36.45 3.36
N ASN A 131 34.29 -35.55 2.52
CA ASN A 131 35.14 -34.50 1.96
C ASN A 131 34.53 -33.15 2.33
N GLY A 132 34.95 -32.60 3.47
CA GLY A 132 34.51 -31.31 4.02
C GLY A 132 34.94 -30.09 3.19
N GLN A 133 34.78 -30.16 1.87
CA GLN A 133 35.04 -29.04 0.99
C GLN A 133 34.05 -27.92 1.32
N THR A 134 34.58 -26.72 1.50
CA THR A 134 33.78 -25.52 1.69
C THR A 134 33.87 -24.67 0.42
N PRO A 135 32.87 -23.82 0.15
CA PRO A 135 32.97 -22.81 -0.88
C PRO A 135 34.25 -22.00 -0.74
N SER A 136 34.79 -21.52 -1.87
CA SER A 136 35.99 -20.70 -1.82
C SER A 136 35.71 -19.38 -1.10
N GLN A 137 36.69 -18.86 -0.37
CA GLN A 137 36.56 -17.57 0.30
C GLN A 137 36.33 -16.43 -0.70
N GLU A 138 36.89 -16.54 -1.92
CA GLU A 138 36.68 -15.58 -3.00
C GLU A 138 35.20 -15.44 -3.37
N SER A 139 34.49 -16.57 -3.56
CA SER A 139 33.06 -16.57 -3.88
C SER A 139 32.23 -15.96 -2.76
N ILE A 140 32.53 -16.33 -1.51
CA ILE A 140 31.84 -15.77 -0.34
C ILE A 140 32.06 -14.25 -0.22
N ASP A 141 33.28 -13.77 -0.44
CA ASP A 141 33.59 -12.34 -0.38
C ASP A 141 32.98 -11.57 -1.56
N ARG A 142 32.88 -12.19 -2.73
CA ARG A 142 32.18 -11.63 -3.88
C ARG A 142 30.68 -11.50 -3.63
N ILE A 143 30.03 -12.52 -3.07
CA ILE A 143 28.61 -12.46 -2.65
C ILE A 143 28.43 -11.37 -1.57
N SER A 144 29.34 -11.33 -0.60
CA SER A 144 29.33 -10.31 0.47
C SER A 144 29.44 -8.89 -0.09
N ARG A 145 30.25 -8.68 -1.12
CA ARG A 145 30.39 -7.39 -1.80
C ARG A 145 29.11 -7.00 -2.53
N ILE A 146 28.48 -7.92 -3.26
CA ILE A 146 27.18 -7.69 -3.92
C ILE A 146 26.13 -7.24 -2.90
N LEU A 147 26.04 -7.89 -1.74
CA LEU A 147 25.11 -7.51 -0.68
C LEU A 147 25.42 -6.14 -0.05
N THR A 148 26.69 -5.75 -0.02
CA THR A 148 27.11 -4.45 0.52
C THR A 148 26.78 -3.33 -0.46
N ASP A 149 27.03 -3.55 -1.75
CA ASP A 149 26.86 -2.56 -2.83
C ASP A 149 25.39 -2.38 -3.23
N ASN A 150 24.52 -3.34 -2.90
CA ASN A 150 23.10 -3.28 -3.18
C ASN A 150 22.33 -3.11 -1.86
N PRO A 151 22.05 -1.87 -1.42
CA PRO A 151 21.18 -1.64 -0.28
C PRO A 151 19.70 -1.93 -0.64
N PRO A 152 18.85 -2.28 0.35
CA PRO A 152 17.42 -2.49 0.21
C PRO A 152 16.67 -1.14 0.11
N ALA A 153 17.14 -0.24 -0.76
CA ALA A 153 16.60 1.11 -0.92
C ALA A 153 15.14 1.09 -1.41
N GLY A 154 14.77 0.10 -2.24
CA GLY A 154 13.41 -0.07 -2.73
C GLY A 154 12.39 -0.35 -1.63
N ASP A 155 12.66 -1.31 -0.73
CA ASP A 155 11.78 -1.61 0.39
C ASP A 155 11.69 -0.44 1.39
N ALA A 156 12.82 0.26 1.63
CA ALA A 156 12.81 1.47 2.45
C ALA A 156 11.96 2.57 1.83
N TYR A 157 12.06 2.79 0.52
CA TYR A 157 11.24 3.76 -0.20
C TYR A 157 9.75 3.41 -0.16
N MET A 158 9.38 2.15 -0.39
CA MET A 158 7.97 1.72 -0.28
C MET A 158 7.43 1.99 1.13
N PHE A 159 8.18 1.64 2.17
CA PHE A 159 7.76 1.88 3.55
C PHE A 159 7.56 3.38 3.83
N CYS A 160 8.50 4.24 3.39
CA CYS A 160 8.36 5.69 3.47
C CYS A 160 7.14 6.19 2.69
N ALA A 161 6.89 5.67 1.48
CA ALA A 161 5.73 6.04 0.66
C ALA A 161 4.41 5.65 1.32
N ILE A 162 4.34 4.49 1.97
CA ILE A 162 3.17 4.07 2.76
C ILE A 162 2.95 5.08 3.90
N ILE A 163 3.98 5.40 4.69
CA ILE A 163 3.86 6.39 5.79
C ILE A 163 3.38 7.75 5.25
N LEU A 164 3.94 8.22 4.13
CA LEU A 164 3.52 9.48 3.51
C LEU A 164 2.06 9.41 3.03
N ALA A 165 1.62 8.29 2.46
CA ALA A 165 0.22 8.12 2.04
C ALA A 165 -0.74 8.16 3.25
N TRP A 166 -0.40 7.53 4.37
CA TRP A 166 -1.20 7.59 5.59
C TRP A 166 -1.24 9.00 6.20
N THR A 167 -0.11 9.69 6.28
CA THR A 167 -0.05 11.04 6.86
C THR A 167 -0.77 12.07 6.01
N THR A 168 -0.65 11.99 4.67
CA THR A 168 -1.39 12.85 3.75
C THR A 168 -2.90 12.57 3.77
N SER A 169 -3.31 11.30 3.84
CA SER A 169 -4.73 10.92 3.99
C SER A 169 -5.32 11.43 5.29
N LEU A 170 -4.58 11.30 6.40
CA LEU A 170 -5.01 11.82 7.71
C LEU A 170 -5.16 13.35 7.69
N LEU A 171 -4.20 14.06 7.08
CA LEU A 171 -4.28 15.51 6.93
C LEU A 171 -5.51 15.93 6.12
N GLY A 172 -5.76 15.25 5.00
CA GLY A 172 -6.94 15.46 4.17
C GLY A 172 -8.25 15.25 4.95
N TYR A 173 -8.33 14.18 5.75
CA TYR A 173 -9.47 13.90 6.61
C TYR A 173 -9.70 15.00 7.67
N ILE A 174 -8.64 15.49 8.31
CA ILE A 174 -8.73 16.59 9.29
C ILE A 174 -9.26 17.86 8.61
N LEU A 175 -8.73 18.21 7.44
CA LEU A 175 -9.19 19.37 6.67
C LEU A 175 -10.67 19.25 6.29
N PHE A 176 -11.07 18.07 5.81
CA PHE A 176 -12.46 17.77 5.49
C PHE A 176 -13.38 17.96 6.70
N MET A 177 -13.00 17.46 7.87
CA MET A 177 -13.77 17.63 9.11
C MET A 177 -13.88 19.09 9.55
N ILE A 178 -12.81 19.88 9.41
CA ILE A 178 -12.84 21.32 9.71
C ILE A 178 -13.83 22.05 8.78
N LEU A 179 -13.83 21.72 7.49
CA LEU A 179 -14.78 22.29 6.53
C LEU A 179 -16.21 21.93 6.88
N LEU A 180 -16.49 20.66 7.19
CA LEU A 180 -17.82 20.22 7.62
C LEU A 180 -18.30 20.96 8.87
N MET A 181 -17.47 21.07 9.90
CA MET A 181 -17.82 21.82 11.12
C MET A 181 -18.10 23.30 10.82
N THR A 182 -17.37 23.89 9.87
CA THR A 182 -17.58 25.28 9.47
C THR A 182 -18.89 25.46 8.72
N CYS A 183 -19.26 24.51 7.85
CA CYS A 183 -20.55 24.49 7.18
C CYS A 183 -21.71 24.36 8.19
N ILE A 184 -21.63 23.42 9.14
CA ILE A 184 -22.65 23.23 10.18
C ILE A 184 -22.82 24.52 10.99
N ARG A 185 -21.73 25.10 11.48
CA ARG A 185 -21.77 26.36 12.24
C ARG A 185 -22.37 27.52 11.45
N LYS A 186 -22.10 27.60 10.14
CA LYS A 186 -22.67 28.62 9.27
C LYS A 186 -24.18 28.42 9.11
N THR A 187 -24.62 27.18 8.92
CA THR A 187 -26.05 26.83 8.86
C THR A 187 -26.77 27.20 10.16
N ASP A 188 -26.19 26.86 11.31
CA ASP A 188 -26.77 27.20 12.63
C ASP A 188 -26.87 28.72 12.83
N ARG A 189 -25.83 29.46 12.44
CA ARG A 189 -25.82 30.93 12.52
C ARG A 189 -26.93 31.55 11.66
N ASN A 190 -27.10 31.07 10.42
CA ASN A 190 -28.14 31.57 9.53
C ASN A 190 -29.55 31.24 10.03
N ALA A 191 -29.74 30.04 10.61
CA ALA A 191 -31.02 29.65 11.19
C ALA A 191 -31.39 30.53 12.41
N ASN A 192 -30.42 30.84 13.26
CA ASN A 192 -30.66 31.72 14.42
C ASN A 192 -30.92 33.17 14.00
N GLU A 193 -30.19 33.71 13.01
CA GLU A 193 -30.43 35.09 12.52
C GLU A 193 -31.82 35.26 11.90
N SER A 194 -32.37 34.21 11.27
CA SER A 194 -33.74 34.25 10.74
C SER A 194 -34.80 34.32 11.85
N ARG A 195 -34.57 33.68 13.00
CA ARG A 195 -35.51 33.71 14.14
C ARG A 195 -35.51 35.06 14.85
N ASP A 196 -34.36 35.69 15.01
CA ASP A 196 -34.27 36.98 15.69
C ASP A 196 -34.92 38.11 14.90
N LYS A 197 -35.01 37.99 13.56
CA LYS A 197 -35.72 38.97 12.71
C LYS A 197 -37.25 38.77 12.71
N GLU A 198 -37.74 37.59 13.03
CA GLU A 198 -39.18 37.29 12.97
C GLU A 198 -39.95 37.74 14.24
N VAL A 199 -39.25 38.09 15.33
CA VAL A 199 -39.88 38.45 16.62
C VAL A 199 -40.14 39.96 16.78
N ASP A 200 -39.51 40.82 15.98
CA ASP A 200 -39.70 42.29 16.05
C ASP A 200 -40.56 42.87 14.92
N GLU A 201 -40.94 42.06 13.93
CA GLU A 201 -42.17 42.30 13.16
C GLU A 201 -43.36 41.79 13.96
N GLY A 202 -43.55 42.38 15.14
CA GLY A 202 -44.87 42.43 15.74
C GLY A 202 -45.81 42.88 14.65
N ILE A 203 -46.80 42.04 14.34
CA ILE A 203 -47.94 42.38 13.51
C ILE A 203 -48.60 43.57 14.19
N GLU A 204 -48.12 44.77 13.88
CA GLU A 204 -48.90 45.97 14.02
C GLU A 204 -50.07 45.72 13.09
N LEU A 205 -51.18 45.26 13.69
CA LEU A 205 -52.51 45.44 13.17
C LEU A 205 -52.67 46.95 13.00
N ALA A 206 -52.09 47.49 11.93
CA ALA A 206 -52.36 48.81 11.44
C ALA A 206 -53.87 48.82 11.24
N SER A 207 -54.52 49.48 12.20
CA SER A 207 -55.92 49.82 12.25
C SER A 207 -56.54 49.69 10.87
N ILE A 208 -57.34 48.63 10.68
CA ILE A 208 -58.27 48.55 9.57
C ILE A 208 -59.20 49.74 9.79
N LYS A 209 -58.83 50.87 9.20
CA LYS A 209 -59.66 52.06 9.11
C LYS A 209 -60.84 51.62 8.27
N ALA A 210 -61.96 51.34 8.94
CA ALA A 210 -63.21 51.07 8.28
C ALA A 210 -63.44 52.19 7.25
N PRO A 211 -63.61 51.87 5.96
CA PRO A 211 -64.02 52.87 5.00
C PRO A 211 -65.38 53.41 5.45
N ASP A 212 -65.47 54.73 5.62
CA ASP A 212 -66.73 55.42 5.85
C ASP A 212 -67.68 55.03 4.72
N THR A 213 -68.67 54.20 5.05
CA THR A 213 -69.82 53.94 4.21
C THR A 213 -70.77 55.12 4.38
N ASP A 214 -70.47 56.23 3.71
CA ASP A 214 -71.46 57.27 3.51
C ASP A 214 -71.43 57.81 2.08
N SER A 215 -72.63 57.87 1.51
CA SER A 215 -73.04 58.30 0.17
C SER A 215 -72.75 57.32 -0.98
N LEU A 216 -73.75 56.53 -1.39
CA LEU A 216 -74.87 56.85 -2.31
C LEU A 216 -74.51 56.73 -3.80
N VAL A 217 -75.23 55.78 -4.41
CA VAL A 217 -75.82 55.82 -5.77
C VAL A 217 -74.87 55.78 -6.96
N GLY A 218 -74.86 54.58 -7.55
CA GLY A 218 -75.20 54.42 -8.96
C GLY A 218 -74.01 54.33 -9.92
N THR A 219 -73.81 53.16 -10.51
CA THR A 219 -74.37 52.86 -11.84
C THR A 219 -73.83 51.51 -12.30
N THR A 220 -74.78 50.64 -12.63
CA THR A 220 -74.65 49.43 -13.45
C THR A 220 -73.75 49.60 -14.67
N ALA A 221 -72.81 48.69 -14.90
CA ALA A 221 -72.68 48.00 -16.19
C ALA A 221 -71.51 47.00 -16.22
N ALA A 222 -71.79 45.90 -16.93
CA ALA A 222 -70.86 45.04 -17.65
C ALA A 222 -69.93 44.14 -16.83
N ALA A 223 -70.46 42.93 -16.62
CA ALA A 223 -69.69 41.71 -16.45
C ALA A 223 -68.68 41.52 -17.61
N THR A 224 -67.45 41.17 -17.25
CA THR A 224 -66.59 40.31 -18.07
C THR A 224 -65.97 39.24 -17.17
N PRO A 225 -66.10 37.95 -17.52
CA PRO A 225 -65.55 36.82 -16.78
C PRO A 225 -64.09 36.55 -17.21
N LEU A 226 -63.45 35.55 -16.57
CA LEU A 226 -62.11 35.00 -16.82
C LEU A 226 -60.95 35.78 -16.14
N ASP A 227 -59.99 35.17 -15.44
CA ASP A 227 -59.49 33.80 -15.54
C ASP A 227 -59.12 33.21 -14.17
N ASP A 228 -59.56 31.97 -14.00
CA ASP A 228 -59.20 31.02 -12.95
C ASP A 228 -57.78 30.50 -13.25
N VAL A 229 -56.76 31.03 -12.56
CA VAL A 229 -55.37 30.58 -12.73
C VAL A 229 -55.19 29.23 -12.03
N LYS A 230 -55.59 28.17 -12.74
CA LYS A 230 -55.31 26.79 -12.40
C LYS A 230 -53.81 26.51 -12.59
N HIS A 231 -53.06 26.50 -11.49
CA HIS A 231 -51.69 25.98 -11.51
C HIS A 231 -51.71 24.47 -11.77
N VAL A 232 -51.47 24.08 -13.02
CA VAL A 232 -51.21 22.70 -13.43
C VAL A 232 -49.81 22.34 -12.96
N TYR A 233 -49.73 21.41 -12.02
CA TYR A 233 -48.48 20.78 -11.60
C TYR A 233 -48.05 19.78 -12.68
N THR A 234 -47.15 20.18 -13.57
CA THR A 234 -46.56 19.27 -14.56
C THR A 234 -45.52 18.40 -13.86
N SER A 235 -45.92 17.17 -13.52
CA SER A 235 -44.99 16.12 -13.12
C SER A 235 -43.98 15.86 -14.26
N PRO A 236 -42.66 15.78 -13.99
CA PRO A 236 -41.71 15.43 -15.02
C PRO A 236 -41.92 13.96 -15.40
N HIS A 237 -42.44 13.74 -16.61
CA HIS A 237 -42.50 12.43 -17.22
C HIS A 237 -41.07 11.93 -17.50
N PRO A 238 -40.76 10.65 -17.26
CA PRO A 238 -39.44 10.11 -17.58
C PRO A 238 -39.29 10.09 -19.09
N GLY A 239 -38.35 10.89 -19.60
CA GLY A 239 -37.96 10.86 -21.00
C GLY A 239 -37.40 9.48 -21.35
N SER A 240 -38.17 8.72 -22.12
CA SER A 240 -37.69 7.61 -22.94
C SER A 240 -36.81 8.21 -24.04
N LEU A 241 -35.50 8.10 -23.86
CA LEU A 241 -34.51 8.35 -24.91
C LEU A 241 -34.15 7.01 -25.54
N THR A 242 -34.85 6.66 -26.62
CA THR A 242 -34.31 5.79 -27.67
C THR A 242 -33.30 6.61 -28.47
N SER A 243 -32.03 6.59 -28.02
CA SER A 243 -30.89 6.97 -28.85
C SER A 243 -30.12 5.71 -29.21
N ASN A 244 -30.13 5.37 -30.50
CA ASN A 244 -29.23 4.41 -31.12
C ASN A 244 -27.86 5.04 -31.36
N ASP A 245 -27.23 5.54 -30.31
CA ASP A 245 -25.81 5.91 -30.36
C ASP A 245 -24.98 4.77 -29.79
N THR A 246 -24.30 4.09 -30.71
CA THR A 246 -23.14 3.21 -30.50
C THR A 246 -22.05 3.95 -29.75
N THR A 247 -22.23 4.08 -28.44
CA THR A 247 -21.18 4.40 -27.50
C THR A 247 -20.43 3.11 -27.21
N CYS A 248 -19.19 3.06 -27.70
CA CYS A 248 -18.19 2.07 -27.31
C CYS A 248 -17.98 2.22 -25.79
N PHE A 249 -18.69 1.42 -25.01
CA PHE A 249 -18.44 1.28 -23.59
C PHE A 249 -17.09 0.59 -23.42
N ASP A 250 -16.11 1.34 -22.94
CA ASP A 250 -14.91 0.75 -22.35
C ASP A 250 -15.34 -0.19 -21.21
N PRO A 251 -14.99 -1.49 -21.26
CA PRO A 251 -15.30 -2.39 -20.17
C PRO A 251 -14.47 -1.98 -18.95
N LEU A 252 -15.17 -1.74 -17.84
CA LEU A 252 -14.59 -1.69 -16.50
C LEU A 252 -13.65 -2.88 -16.28
N PRO A 253 -12.50 -2.69 -15.59
CA PRO A 253 -11.58 -3.79 -15.32
C PRO A 253 -12.29 -4.82 -14.45
N THR A 254 -12.69 -5.92 -15.08
CA THR A 254 -13.20 -7.09 -14.39
C THR A 254 -11.96 -7.83 -13.88
N TYR A 255 -11.71 -7.78 -12.58
CA TYR A 255 -10.71 -8.67 -11.96
C TYR A 255 -11.25 -10.09 -12.01
N SER A 256 -11.00 -10.75 -13.14
CA SER A 256 -11.11 -12.19 -13.29
C SER A 256 -10.02 -12.83 -12.46
N ARG A 257 -10.41 -13.36 -11.30
CA ARG A 257 -9.61 -14.30 -10.51
C ARG A 257 -9.62 -15.65 -11.23
N GLN A 258 -8.79 -15.80 -12.27
CA GLN A 258 -8.60 -17.07 -12.95
C GLN A 258 -7.32 -17.74 -12.44
N GLY A 259 -7.50 -18.64 -11.46
CA GLY A 259 -6.56 -19.72 -11.25
C GLY A 259 -6.92 -20.85 -12.21
N GLN A 260 -6.05 -21.15 -13.18
CA GLN A 260 -5.83 -22.50 -13.69
C GLN A 260 -4.63 -22.51 -14.64
N GLY A 261 -3.78 -23.52 -14.45
CA GLY A 261 -2.47 -23.62 -15.06
C GLY A 261 -2.48 -23.76 -16.59
N CYS A 262 -1.36 -23.31 -17.16
CA CYS A 262 -0.90 -23.77 -18.46
C CYS A 262 0.55 -24.23 -18.27
N GLY A 263 0.76 -25.53 -18.50
CA GLY A 263 2.08 -26.11 -18.58
C GLY A 263 2.84 -25.49 -19.75
N ALA A 264 4.05 -25.02 -19.48
CA ALA A 264 4.98 -24.63 -20.51
C ALA A 264 5.85 -25.83 -20.87
N THR A 265 5.53 -26.47 -21.99
CA THR A 265 6.46 -27.34 -22.71
C THR A 265 7.44 -26.43 -23.44
N PHE A 266 8.67 -26.29 -22.93
CA PHE A 266 9.75 -25.64 -23.68
C PHE A 266 10.61 -26.68 -24.38
N HIS A 267 10.66 -26.55 -25.70
CA HIS A 267 11.54 -27.29 -26.59
C HIS A 267 13.01 -26.96 -26.28
N ASN A 268 13.81 -28.01 -26.11
CA ASN A 268 15.28 -27.95 -26.04
C ASN A 268 15.85 -27.33 -27.32
N VAL A 269 16.53 -26.19 -27.20
CA VAL A 269 17.47 -25.71 -28.21
C VAL A 269 18.84 -26.26 -27.84
N ARG A 270 19.30 -27.22 -28.62
CA ARG A 270 20.65 -27.80 -28.57
C ARG A 270 21.54 -26.94 -29.46
N LEU A 271 22.46 -26.18 -28.88
CA LEU A 271 23.55 -25.55 -29.63
C LEU A 271 24.78 -26.46 -29.53
N SER A 272 25.17 -26.96 -30.70
CA SER A 272 26.43 -27.63 -31.02
C SER A 272 27.59 -26.64 -31.10
#